data_AF-A0A950CDS9-F1
#
_entry.id   AF-A0A950CDS9-F1
#
_cell.length_a   1.000
_cell.length_b   1.000
_cell.length_c   1.000
_cell.angle_alpha   90.00
_cell.angle_beta   90.00
_cell.angle_gamma   90.00
#
_symmetry.space_group_name_H-M   'P 1'
#
loop_
_entity.id
_entity.type
_entity.pdbx_description
1 polymer ?
#
loop_
_entity_poly.entity_id
_entity_poly.type
_entity_poly.pdbx_seq_one_letter_code
_entity_poly.pdbx_strand_id
1 'polypeptide(L)'
;MHDRPTDARPQPSAQPPGVRAFASPSSSRMLTSYLSDIEQLLDEHRWDAALREARDLPSIAVALADPSLLCDGEQVQSWCSYWIRPPGAEGDAHGLDFEHLGRRIAEQLAPRDEAGAVPARALRRLQLRRHVRTPPRGFSARRTRNLPPKDSEALEISTALLDAARRWYARSACHDATVQSNLARLAVLR
;
A
#
# COMPACT_ATOMS: atom_id res chain seq x y z
N MET A 1 -19.77 -68.75 12.51
CA MET A 1 -20.67 -67.90 11.71
C MET A 1 -21.17 -66.78 12.61
N HIS A 2 -20.93 -65.52 12.21
CA HIS A 2 -21.69 -64.29 12.54
C HIS A 2 -21.90 -63.94 14.03
N ASP A 3 -21.74 -62.72 14.55
CA ASP A 3 -21.46 -61.38 14.00
C ASP A 3 -21.13 -60.45 15.21
N ARG A 4 -20.41 -59.34 14.98
CA ARG A 4 -20.31 -58.18 15.91
C ARG A 4 -21.36 -57.16 15.48
N PRO A 5 -21.98 -56.36 16.37
CA PRO A 5 -21.44 -54.99 16.63
C PRO A 5 -21.67 -54.51 18.08
N THR A 6 -20.72 -53.82 18.73
CA THR A 6 -20.41 -52.37 18.64
C THR A 6 -21.60 -51.48 18.98
N ASP A 7 -21.60 -50.88 20.18
CA ASP A 7 -22.46 -49.73 20.50
C ASP A 7 -21.69 -48.68 21.32
N ALA A 8 -22.16 -47.45 21.16
CA ALA A 8 -21.41 -46.22 20.99
C ALA A 8 -20.78 -45.61 22.26
N ARG A 9 -19.54 -45.14 22.09
CA ARG A 9 -18.99 -44.02 22.87
C ARG A 9 -19.63 -42.71 22.38
N PRO A 10 -20.03 -41.79 23.26
CA PRO A 10 -20.45 -40.45 22.84
C PRO A 10 -19.26 -39.70 22.24
N GLN A 11 -19.41 -39.31 20.97
CA GLN A 11 -18.45 -38.49 20.23
C GLN A 11 -18.36 -37.08 20.83
N PRO A 12 -17.14 -36.49 20.89
CA PRO A 12 -16.97 -35.09 21.23
C PRO A 12 -17.60 -34.21 20.16
N SER A 13 -18.34 -33.21 20.64
CA SER A 13 -19.06 -32.20 19.87
C SER A 13 -18.20 -31.63 18.74
N ALA A 14 -18.74 -31.74 17.52
CA ALA A 14 -18.24 -31.06 16.34
C ALA A 14 -18.11 -29.56 16.64
N GLN A 15 -16.88 -29.07 16.69
CA GLN A 15 -16.60 -27.65 16.61
C GLN A 15 -17.07 -27.17 15.23
N PRO A 16 -17.74 -26.00 15.14
CA PRO A 16 -18.10 -25.43 13.85
C PRO A 16 -16.82 -25.20 13.04
N PRO A 17 -16.84 -25.43 11.72
CA PRO A 17 -15.68 -25.22 10.87
C PRO A 17 -15.17 -23.81 11.11
N GLY A 18 -13.91 -23.75 11.54
CA GLY A 18 -13.22 -22.53 11.87
C GLY A 18 -13.51 -21.50 10.80
N VAL A 19 -13.96 -20.34 11.26
CA VAL A 19 -13.78 -19.08 10.56
C VAL A 19 -12.34 -19.15 10.05
N ARG A 20 -12.19 -19.35 8.73
CA ARG A 20 -10.87 -19.32 8.11
C ARG A 20 -10.31 -17.98 8.55
N ALA A 21 -9.38 -18.03 9.49
CA ALA A 21 -8.47 -16.93 9.68
C ALA A 21 -7.90 -16.76 8.28
N PHE A 22 -8.37 -15.73 7.57
CA PHE A 22 -7.74 -15.28 6.35
C PHE A 22 -6.31 -15.05 6.80
N ALA A 23 -5.44 -16.01 6.51
CA ALA A 23 -4.03 -15.90 6.76
C ALA A 23 -3.66 -14.63 6.03
N SER A 24 -3.49 -13.54 6.80
CA SER A 24 -3.23 -12.24 6.21
C SER A 24 -2.00 -12.47 5.34
N PRO A 25 -2.11 -12.28 4.02
CA PRO A 25 -1.02 -12.64 3.12
C PRO A 25 0.21 -11.89 3.62
N SER A 26 1.27 -12.64 3.90
CA SER A 26 2.43 -12.18 4.67
C SER A 26 2.81 -10.77 4.23
N SER A 27 2.51 -9.79 5.07
CA SER A 27 2.75 -8.40 4.73
C SER A 27 4.25 -8.20 4.58
N SER A 28 4.69 -7.71 3.44
CA SER A 28 6.10 -7.41 3.21
C SER A 28 6.53 -6.35 4.21
N ARG A 29 7.37 -6.76 5.18
CA ARG A 29 7.87 -5.87 6.22
C ARG A 29 8.51 -4.61 5.64
N MET A 30 9.11 -4.69 4.44
CA MET A 30 9.70 -3.53 3.76
C MET A 30 8.65 -2.51 3.38
N LEU A 31 7.61 -2.92 2.65
CA LEU A 31 6.54 -2.02 2.26
C LEU A 31 5.79 -1.50 3.49
N THR A 32 5.51 -2.36 4.47
CA THR A 32 4.86 -1.94 5.72
C THR A 32 5.70 -0.89 6.46
N SER A 33 7.02 -1.08 6.57
CA SER A 33 7.90 -0.10 7.23
C SER A 33 7.93 1.22 6.45
N TYR A 34 8.00 1.17 5.12
CA TYR A 34 7.98 2.35 4.29
C TYR A 34 6.68 3.16 4.44
N LEU A 35 5.54 2.49 4.48
CA LEU A 35 4.25 3.14 4.75
C LEU A 35 4.22 3.76 6.15
N SER A 36 4.67 3.03 7.18
CA SER A 36 4.73 3.56 8.55
C SER A 36 5.67 4.76 8.71
N ASP A 37 6.77 4.82 7.95
CA ASP A 37 7.65 5.99 7.94
C ASP A 37 6.96 7.23 7.37
N ILE A 38 6.14 7.06 6.33
CA ILE A 38 5.34 8.16 5.77
C ILE A 38 4.32 8.65 6.80
N GLU A 39 3.65 7.73 7.49
CA GLU A 39 2.73 8.08 8.58
C GLU A 39 3.43 8.85 9.70
N GLN A 40 4.62 8.40 10.11
CA GLN A 40 5.40 9.10 11.12
C GLN A 40 5.76 10.53 10.67
N LEU A 41 6.12 10.72 9.39
CA LEU A 41 6.37 12.06 8.86
C LEU A 41 5.12 12.94 8.88
N LEU A 42 3.93 12.37 8.65
CA LEU A 42 2.66 13.08 8.77
C LEU A 42 2.34 13.43 10.24
N ASP A 43 2.56 12.50 11.17
CA ASP A 43 2.39 12.73 12.62
C ASP A 43 3.34 13.79 13.17
N GLU A 44 4.57 13.85 12.64
CA GLU A 44 5.57 14.87 12.96
C GLU A 44 5.32 16.21 12.23
N HIS A 45 4.25 16.33 11.46
CA HIS A 45 3.91 17.50 10.63
C HIS A 45 5.00 17.88 9.61
N ARG A 46 5.81 16.91 9.16
CA ARG A 46 6.86 17.09 8.16
C ARG A 46 6.30 16.94 6.76
N TRP A 47 5.34 17.79 6.40
CA TRP A 47 4.49 17.67 5.21
C TRP A 47 5.28 17.53 3.89
N ASP A 48 6.26 18.40 3.66
CA ASP A 48 7.10 18.34 2.44
C ASP A 48 7.90 17.02 2.35
N ALA A 49 8.34 16.48 3.50
CA ALA A 49 9.05 15.20 3.53
C ALA A 49 8.09 14.04 3.29
N ALA A 50 6.94 14.03 3.97
CA ALA A 50 5.89 13.02 3.77
C ALA A 50 5.42 12.97 2.31
N LEU A 51 5.14 14.14 1.70
CA LEU A 51 4.74 14.24 0.30
C LEU A 51 5.81 13.70 -0.64
N ARG A 52 7.08 14.01 -0.38
CA ARG A 52 8.19 13.50 -1.19
C ARG A 52 8.29 11.98 -1.13
N GLU A 53 8.13 11.38 0.04
CA GLU A 53 8.10 9.91 0.16
C GLU A 53 6.84 9.32 -0.48
N ALA A 54 5.66 9.89 -0.21
CA ALA A 54 4.40 9.36 -0.72
C ALA A 54 4.35 9.35 -2.25
N ARG A 55 4.96 10.35 -2.92
CA ARG A 55 5.08 10.42 -4.38
C ARG A 55 5.88 9.28 -5.00
N ASP A 56 6.73 8.60 -4.24
CA ASP A 56 7.47 7.42 -4.72
C ASP A 56 6.55 6.17 -4.76
N LEU A 57 5.41 6.16 -4.04
CA LEU A 57 4.56 4.97 -3.89
C LEU A 57 4.01 4.41 -5.22
N PRO A 58 3.45 5.24 -6.14
CA PRO A 58 2.96 4.72 -7.42
C PRO A 58 4.05 4.06 -8.25
N SER A 59 5.23 4.68 -8.33
CA SER A 59 6.38 4.12 -9.07
C SER A 59 6.91 2.85 -8.43
N ILE A 60 6.94 2.76 -7.10
CA ILE A 60 7.28 1.52 -6.40
C ILE A 60 6.26 0.43 -6.73
N ALA A 61 4.96 0.75 -6.70
CA ALA A 61 3.91 -0.22 -6.96
C ALA A 61 3.97 -0.78 -8.39
N VAL A 62 4.15 0.10 -9.38
CA VAL A 62 4.31 -0.27 -10.79
C VAL A 62 5.59 -1.10 -10.98
N ALA A 63 6.73 -0.64 -10.47
CA ALA A 63 7.99 -1.38 -10.60
C ALA A 63 7.93 -2.75 -9.93
N LEU A 64 7.28 -2.89 -8.78
CA LEU A 64 7.14 -4.18 -8.13
C LEU A 64 6.29 -5.16 -8.95
N ALA A 65 5.31 -4.67 -9.71
CA ALA A 65 4.48 -5.48 -10.59
C ALA A 65 5.18 -5.84 -11.91
N ASP A 66 6.27 -5.16 -12.28
CA ASP A 66 7.07 -5.45 -13.46
C ASP A 66 8.20 -6.47 -13.15
N PRO A 67 8.35 -7.55 -13.94
CA PRO A 67 9.41 -8.56 -13.70
C PRO A 67 10.83 -8.00 -13.74
N SER A 68 11.04 -6.92 -14.49
CA SER A 68 12.33 -6.25 -14.67
C SER A 68 12.52 -5.05 -13.73
N LEU A 69 11.56 -4.80 -12.83
CA LEU A 69 11.52 -3.62 -11.94
C LEU A 69 11.50 -2.29 -12.69
N LEU A 70 11.01 -2.30 -13.93
CA LEU A 70 10.84 -1.10 -14.73
C LEU A 70 9.57 -0.37 -14.32
N CYS A 71 9.61 0.95 -14.40
CA CYS A 71 8.46 1.79 -14.20
C CYS A 71 8.25 2.62 -15.46
N ASP A 72 7.04 2.58 -16.00
CA ASP A 72 6.62 3.49 -17.05
C ASP A 72 5.65 4.56 -16.53
N GLY A 73 5.69 5.74 -17.15
CA GLY A 73 4.83 6.87 -16.78
C GLY A 73 3.35 6.58 -16.98
N GLU A 74 2.99 5.90 -18.07
CA GLU A 74 1.61 5.55 -18.38
C GLU A 74 1.06 4.56 -17.34
N GLN A 75 1.88 3.59 -16.94
CA GLN A 75 1.54 2.63 -15.88
C GLN A 75 1.35 3.33 -14.53
N VAL A 76 2.17 4.33 -14.20
CA VAL A 76 2.01 5.14 -12.97
C VAL A 76 0.71 5.95 -13.00
N GLN A 77 0.38 6.57 -14.13
CA GLN A 77 -0.87 7.31 -14.30
C GLN A 77 -2.09 6.39 -14.17
N SER A 78 -2.05 5.21 -14.80
CA SER A 78 -3.08 4.19 -14.69
C SER A 78 -3.24 3.70 -13.24
N TRP A 79 -2.13 3.45 -12.55
CA TRP A 79 -2.13 3.07 -11.14
C TRP A 79 -2.79 4.15 -10.27
N CYS A 80 -2.41 5.42 -10.45
CA CYS A 80 -2.97 6.55 -9.71
C CYS A 80 -4.49 6.65 -9.93
N SER A 81 -4.93 6.56 -11.19
CA SER A 81 -6.34 6.66 -11.57
C SER A 81 -7.18 5.55 -10.93
N TYR A 82 -6.63 4.34 -10.85
CA TYR A 82 -7.33 3.18 -10.31
C TYR A 82 -7.33 3.13 -8.77
N TRP A 83 -6.19 3.44 -8.12
CA TRP A 83 -6.02 3.19 -6.70
C TRP A 83 -6.25 4.40 -5.79
N ILE A 84 -6.18 5.63 -6.30
CA ILE A 84 -6.44 6.85 -5.51
C ILE A 84 -7.94 6.96 -5.19
N ARG A 85 -8.81 6.56 -6.13
CA ARG A 85 -10.25 6.53 -5.91
C ARG A 85 -10.62 5.52 -4.81
N PRO A 86 -11.31 5.94 -3.73
CA PRO A 86 -11.80 5.01 -2.72
C PRO A 86 -12.93 4.11 -3.25
N PRO A 87 -12.99 2.83 -2.85
CA PRO A 87 -14.14 1.99 -3.15
C PRO A 87 -15.38 2.57 -2.45
N GLY A 88 -16.47 2.76 -3.20
CA GLY A 88 -17.72 3.34 -2.69
C GLY A 88 -17.85 4.86 -2.84
N ALA A 89 -16.85 5.55 -3.40
CA ALA A 89 -17.01 6.95 -3.83
C ALA A 89 -17.69 7.09 -5.22
N GLU A 90 -18.20 5.98 -5.77
CA GLU A 90 -18.87 5.93 -7.06
C GLU A 90 -20.29 6.51 -6.94
N GLY A 91 -20.45 7.79 -7.29
CA GLY A 91 -21.76 8.46 -7.35
C GLY A 91 -21.93 9.66 -6.41
N ASP A 92 -21.02 9.86 -5.47
CA ASP A 92 -21.06 11.00 -4.54
C ASP A 92 -20.20 12.18 -5.04
N ALA A 93 -20.51 13.40 -4.58
CA ALA A 93 -19.71 14.60 -4.90
C ALA A 93 -18.21 14.42 -4.58
N HIS A 94 -17.90 13.65 -3.54
CA HIS A 94 -16.53 13.29 -3.17
C HIS A 94 -15.82 12.40 -4.21
N GLY A 95 -16.56 11.62 -5.00
CA GLY A 95 -15.99 10.82 -6.09
C GLY A 95 -15.34 11.67 -7.17
N LEU A 96 -15.93 12.83 -7.48
CA LEU A 96 -15.35 13.80 -8.40
C LEU A 96 -14.10 14.44 -7.79
N ASP A 97 -14.11 14.77 -6.50
CA ASP A 97 -12.93 15.32 -5.81
C ASP A 97 -11.73 14.35 -5.89
N PHE A 98 -11.96 13.05 -5.65
CA PHE A 98 -10.90 12.04 -5.75
C PHE A 98 -10.43 11.78 -7.18
N GLU A 99 -11.31 11.92 -8.18
CA GLU A 99 -10.91 11.83 -9.58
C GLU A 99 -10.02 13.02 -9.99
N HIS A 100 -10.39 14.24 -9.59
CA HIS A 100 -9.56 15.42 -9.82
C HIS A 100 -8.22 15.32 -9.07
N LEU A 101 -8.24 14.82 -7.83
CA LEU A 101 -7.04 14.56 -7.05
C LEU A 101 -6.14 13.51 -7.71
N GLY A 102 -6.72 12.40 -8.17
CA GLY A 102 -6.01 11.34 -8.87
C GLY A 102 -5.37 11.83 -10.17
N ARG A 103 -6.10 12.63 -10.95
CA ARG A 103 -5.59 13.27 -12.17
C ARG A 103 -4.47 14.26 -11.86
N ARG A 104 -4.64 15.13 -10.88
CA ARG A 104 -3.61 16.10 -10.45
C ARG A 104 -2.33 15.39 -9.99
N ILE A 105 -2.47 14.32 -9.22
CA ILE A 105 -1.32 13.52 -8.76
C ILE A 105 -0.64 12.85 -9.96
N ALA A 106 -1.41 12.26 -10.87
CA ALA A 106 -0.89 11.64 -12.09
C ALA A 106 -0.14 12.65 -12.99
N GLU A 107 -0.67 13.87 -13.14
CA GLU A 107 -0.01 14.97 -13.87
C GLU A 107 1.28 15.42 -13.18
N GLN A 108 1.29 15.52 -11.85
CA GLN A 108 2.50 15.87 -11.07
C GLN A 108 3.58 14.79 -11.12
N LEU A 109 3.19 13.53 -11.38
CA LEU A 109 4.08 12.37 -11.44
C LEU A 109 4.46 11.97 -12.88
N ALA A 110 3.83 12.57 -13.90
CA ALA A 110 4.12 12.27 -15.29
C ALA A 110 5.63 12.47 -15.56
N PRO A 111 6.32 11.45 -16.12
CA PRO A 111 7.74 11.56 -16.39
C PRO A 111 7.98 12.64 -17.44
N ARG A 112 9.06 13.40 -17.24
CA ARG A 112 9.45 14.49 -18.15
C ARG A 112 10.18 14.00 -19.41
N ASP A 113 10.64 12.74 -19.48
CA ASP A 113 11.14 12.09 -20.73
C ASP A 113 11.69 10.63 -20.60
N GLU A 114 11.57 9.94 -19.45
CA GLU A 114 12.27 8.65 -19.26
C GLU A 114 11.28 7.47 -19.22
N ALA A 115 10.88 6.97 -20.39
CA ALA A 115 10.10 5.73 -20.50
C ALA A 115 10.93 4.52 -20.05
N GLY A 116 10.45 3.77 -19.07
CA GLY A 116 11.10 2.54 -18.60
C GLY A 116 12.29 2.73 -17.65
N ALA A 117 12.22 3.71 -16.72
CA ALA A 117 13.25 3.88 -15.70
C ALA A 117 13.01 2.94 -14.51
N VAL A 118 14.06 2.26 -14.03
CA VAL A 118 14.02 1.62 -12.71
C VAL A 118 13.96 2.73 -11.67
N PRO A 119 12.99 2.78 -10.75
CA PRO A 119 12.92 3.80 -9.71
C PRO A 119 13.95 3.51 -8.61
N ALA A 120 15.24 3.44 -8.99
CA ALA A 120 16.34 2.93 -8.18
C ALA A 120 16.50 3.71 -6.88
N ARG A 121 16.23 5.02 -6.87
CA ARG A 121 16.24 5.82 -5.64
C ARG A 121 15.12 5.40 -4.69
N ALA A 122 13.90 5.23 -5.18
CA ALA A 122 12.75 4.81 -4.38
C ALA A 122 12.90 3.36 -3.90
N LEU A 123 13.35 2.45 -4.77
CA LEU A 123 13.63 1.06 -4.41
C LEU A 123 14.78 0.95 -3.39
N ARG A 124 15.86 1.74 -3.53
CA ARG A 124 16.91 1.84 -2.50
C ARG A 124 16.35 2.37 -1.18
N ARG A 125 15.46 3.36 -1.20
CA ARG A 125 14.82 3.89 0.01
C ARG A 125 13.93 2.86 0.70
N LEU A 126 13.20 2.06 -0.09
CA LEU A 126 12.45 0.90 0.39
C LEU A 126 13.38 -0.12 1.09
N GLN A 127 14.62 -0.29 0.60
CA GLN A 127 15.63 -1.19 1.19
C GLN A 127 16.32 -0.64 2.45
N LEU A 128 16.69 0.64 2.44
CA LEU A 128 17.62 1.23 3.41
C LEU A 128 16.98 1.64 4.76
N ARG A 129 15.66 1.84 4.82
CA ARG A 129 15.00 2.32 6.04
C ARG A 129 14.74 1.18 7.03
N ARG A 130 15.77 0.83 7.81
CA ARG A 130 15.69 -0.03 9.01
C ARG A 130 16.19 0.66 10.29
N HIS A 131 16.23 1.98 10.33
CA HIS A 131 16.67 2.75 11.51
C HIS A 131 15.69 3.92 11.62
N VAL A 132 14.62 3.82 12.40
CA VAL A 132 14.61 4.10 13.85
C VAL A 132 13.40 3.38 14.47
N ARG A 133 13.60 2.68 15.59
CA ARG A 133 12.53 2.07 16.37
C ARG A 133 11.68 3.17 17.04
N THR A 134 10.55 3.52 16.43
CA THR A 134 9.43 4.13 17.16
C THR A 134 8.17 3.38 16.76
N PRO A 135 7.41 2.80 17.70
CA PRO A 135 6.18 2.10 17.35
C PRO A 135 5.18 3.10 16.73
N PRO A 136 4.53 2.76 15.60
CA PRO A 136 3.59 3.66 14.96
C PRO A 136 2.39 3.88 15.88
N ARG A 137 2.21 5.11 16.35
CA ARG A 137 0.93 5.54 16.90
C ARG A 137 0.10 5.92 15.68
N GLY A 138 -0.93 5.14 15.36
CA GLY A 138 -1.72 5.37 14.14
C GLY A 138 -2.10 6.84 13.95
N PHE A 139 -1.91 7.33 12.72
CA PHE A 139 -2.21 8.70 12.35
C PHE A 139 -3.66 9.03 12.67
N SER A 140 -3.87 10.11 13.43
CA SER A 140 -5.19 10.63 13.75
C SER A 140 -5.41 11.92 12.98
N ALA A 141 -6.15 11.86 11.88
CA ALA A 141 -6.50 12.99 10.98
C ALA A 141 -7.24 14.16 11.67
N ARG A 142 -7.42 14.11 13.00
CA ARG A 142 -8.30 14.97 13.80
C ARG A 142 -7.67 16.30 14.24
N ARG A 143 -6.47 16.66 13.79
CA ARG A 143 -5.75 17.88 14.23
C ARG A 143 -5.20 18.73 13.07
N THR A 144 -6.06 19.21 12.19
CA THR A 144 -5.64 20.02 11.04
C THR A 144 -6.58 21.19 10.75
N ARG A 145 -7.07 21.87 11.78
CA ARG A 145 -8.08 22.95 11.61
C ARG A 145 -7.55 24.27 11.02
N ASN A 146 -6.23 24.46 10.87
CA ASN A 146 -5.64 25.72 10.35
C ASN A 146 -4.27 25.47 9.70
N LEU A 147 -4.20 24.66 8.64
CA LEU A 147 -2.94 24.54 7.88
C LEU A 147 -2.85 25.59 6.76
N PRO A 148 -1.63 26.06 6.44
CA PRO A 148 -1.38 26.74 5.18
C PRO A 148 -1.88 25.89 4.01
N PRO A 149 -2.41 26.50 2.92
CA PRO A 149 -2.94 25.76 1.78
C PRO A 149 -1.98 24.71 1.20
N LYS A 150 -0.68 25.05 1.15
CA LYS A 150 0.40 24.15 0.69
C LYS A 150 0.53 22.91 1.57
N ASP A 151 0.45 23.06 2.88
CA ASP A 151 0.60 21.96 3.82
C ASP A 151 -0.66 21.09 3.87
N SER A 152 -1.83 21.71 3.70
CA SER A 152 -3.10 21.00 3.52
C SER A 152 -3.08 20.13 2.27
N GLU A 153 -2.59 20.66 1.15
CA GLU A 153 -2.44 19.90 -0.10
C GLU A 153 -1.42 18.77 0.05
N ALA A 154 -0.27 19.04 0.67
CA ALA A 154 0.75 18.02 0.92
C ALA A 154 0.21 16.88 1.78
N LEU A 155 -0.55 17.19 2.84
CA LEU A 155 -1.22 16.21 3.67
C LEU A 155 -2.26 15.40 2.87
N GLU A 156 -3.15 16.07 2.15
CA GLU A 156 -4.22 15.42 1.37
C GLU A 156 -3.64 14.43 0.35
N ILE A 157 -2.64 14.86 -0.43
CA ILE A 157 -1.97 14.02 -1.42
C ILE A 157 -1.25 12.84 -0.74
N SER A 158 -0.53 13.10 0.36
CA SER A 158 0.21 12.04 1.07
C SER A 158 -0.72 10.98 1.63
N THR A 159 -1.82 11.38 2.27
CA THR A 159 -2.83 10.46 2.81
C THR A 159 -3.50 9.67 1.71
N ALA A 160 -3.90 10.32 0.61
CA ALA A 160 -4.52 9.64 -0.53
C ALA A 160 -3.60 8.57 -1.14
N LEU A 161 -2.31 8.87 -1.32
CA LEU A 161 -1.32 7.93 -1.83
C LEU A 161 -1.04 6.78 -0.85
N LEU A 162 -0.99 7.06 0.45
CA LEU A 162 -0.81 6.05 1.48
C LEU A 162 -1.97 5.04 1.50
N ASP A 163 -3.21 5.54 1.47
CA ASP A 163 -4.40 4.70 1.45
C ASP A 163 -4.53 3.93 0.13
N ALA A 164 -4.19 4.56 -1.01
CA ALA A 164 -4.10 3.90 -2.30
C ALA A 164 -3.10 2.73 -2.26
N ALA A 165 -1.90 2.94 -1.74
CA ALA A 165 -0.87 1.91 -1.65
C ALA A 165 -1.27 0.74 -0.74
N ARG A 166 -1.94 1.03 0.39
CA ARG A 166 -2.52 0.01 1.28
C ARG A 166 -3.56 -0.84 0.58
N ARG A 167 -4.49 -0.18 -0.14
CA ARG A 167 -5.54 -0.87 -0.91
C ARG A 167 -4.94 -1.72 -2.02
N TRP A 168 -3.98 -1.19 -2.77
CA TRP A 168 -3.26 -1.91 -3.80
C TRP A 168 -2.59 -3.16 -3.24
N TYR A 169 -1.84 -3.04 -2.14
CA TYR A 169 -1.19 -4.19 -1.54
C TYR A 169 -2.20 -5.23 -1.06
N ALA A 170 -3.22 -4.81 -0.31
CA ALA A 170 -4.19 -5.72 0.29
C ALA A 170 -5.08 -6.43 -0.74
N ARG A 171 -5.41 -5.79 -1.86
CA ARG A 171 -6.35 -6.33 -2.86
C ARG A 171 -5.67 -7.00 -4.05
N SER A 172 -4.42 -6.66 -4.35
CA SER A 172 -3.73 -7.13 -5.55
C SER A 172 -2.32 -7.63 -5.23
N ALA A 173 -1.45 -6.77 -4.75
CA ALA A 173 -0.01 -7.05 -4.69
C ALA A 173 0.39 -8.17 -3.73
N CYS A 174 -0.40 -8.43 -2.69
CA CYS A 174 -0.17 -9.52 -1.74
C CYS A 174 -0.42 -10.91 -2.34
N HIS A 175 -1.16 -10.99 -3.45
CA HIS A 175 -1.49 -12.23 -4.16
C HIS A 175 -0.72 -12.37 -5.49
N ASP A 176 -0.01 -11.31 -5.91
CA ASP A 176 0.75 -11.28 -7.15
C ASP A 176 2.15 -11.91 -6.96
N ALA A 177 2.42 -12.98 -7.70
CA ALA A 177 3.67 -13.72 -7.60
C ALA A 177 4.90 -12.89 -8.04
N THR A 178 4.75 -12.02 -9.04
CA THR A 178 5.82 -11.12 -9.51
C THR A 178 6.16 -10.11 -8.42
N VAL A 179 5.15 -9.49 -7.82
CA VAL A 179 5.33 -8.55 -6.71
C VAL A 179 6.02 -9.22 -5.53
N GLN A 180 5.55 -10.39 -5.11
CA GLN A 180 6.15 -11.10 -3.97
C GLN A 180 7.59 -11.55 -4.26
N SER A 181 7.86 -12.02 -5.48
CA SER A 181 9.21 -12.37 -5.92
C SER A 181 10.15 -11.16 -5.91
N ASN A 182 9.70 -10.02 -6.45
CA ASN A 182 10.46 -8.78 -6.47
C ASN A 182 10.71 -8.22 -5.07
N LEU A 183 9.71 -8.25 -4.18
CA LEU A 183 9.88 -7.89 -2.77
C LEU A 183 10.88 -8.81 -2.06
N ALA A 184 10.86 -10.12 -2.34
CA ALA A 184 11.84 -11.07 -1.81
C ALA A 184 13.25 -10.78 -2.34
N ARG A 185 13.41 -10.55 -3.65
CA ARG A 185 14.70 -10.16 -4.27
C ARG A 185 15.27 -8.90 -3.62
N LEU A 186 14.45 -7.87 -3.44
CA LEU A 186 14.87 -6.63 -2.80
C LEU A 186 15.23 -6.82 -1.32
N ALA A 187 14.61 -7.77 -0.63
CA ALA A 187 14.91 -8.10 0.77
C ALA A 187 16.21 -8.88 0.95
N VAL A 188 16.64 -9.65 -0.06
CA VAL A 188 17.89 -10.44 -0.05
C VAL A 188 19.10 -9.60 -0.41
N LEU A 189 18.94 -8.55 -1.23
CA LEU A 189 20.00 -7.59 -1.59
C LEU A 189 20.40 -6.64 -0.42
N ARG A 190 20.24 -7.10 0.82
CA ARG A 190 20.56 -6.38 2.06
C ARG A 190 21.97 -6.67 2.55
#